data_AF-A0A4P9EAH2-F1
#
_entry.id   AF-A0A4P9EAH2-F1
#
_cell.length_a   1.000
_cell.length_b   1.000
_cell.length_c   1.000
_cell.angle_alpha   90.00
_cell.angle_beta   90.00
_cell.angle_gamma   90.00
#
_symmetry.space_group_name_H-M   'P 1'
#
loop_
_entity.id
_entity.type
_entity.pdbx_description
1 polymer ?
#
loop_
_entity_poly.entity_id
_entity_poly.type
_entity_poly.pdbx_seq_one_letter_code
_entity_poly.pdbx_strand_id
1 'polypeptide(L)'
;MKITDTIKYVGVNDHQVDLFEGQYKVPNGMSYNSYVILDEKIAVMDTVDANFTHEWLDNIQKVLGDRKPDYLIVQHMEPDHAANIANFLKAYPDTIVVSNKKAFAMMQNFFDLDLEGHQIIVDNGGTLSLGKHNLTFVFAPMVHWPEVMVTYDSTEKVLFSADGFGKFGALDADEPWDDEARRYYIGIVGKYGVQVQNLLKVAATLDIQTICPLHGPVLTEDLGHYISLYDTWSSYTPEDDGIVIAYTSVYGHTRTAVAQLADKFRAKGCPRVLIYDLARDDMSQALSDAFRYSKLVLATTTYNAGIYPFMNDFITRLAEHNFQNRTVGLIENGSWAPLAAKVMKEMLSKCKKINWLNTTVKIMSAVNEENRRQMEAMADELCQEYIAKSDDLANKNDMTALFRIGYGLYVVTSNDGKKDNGLIVNTVTQLTDNPYRVAVNINKANYSHHVIQQTGIMNVNCLSTDAPFSVFEQFGFQSGRSTDKFAGQKVNHSDNGLVFLDKYINAFMSLKVENYVDLGTHGMFICSVTEARVMSDQDTMTYTYYQKHVKPKPQTEGKKGWVCKVCGYIYEGDELPEDIICPLCKHGAVDFEPIEG
;
A
#
# COMPACT_ATOMS: atom_id res chain seq x y z
N MET A 1 -36.03 -6.99 15.20
CA MET A 1 -35.15 -7.79 14.31
C MET A 1 -35.23 -9.26 14.70
N LYS A 2 -35.31 -10.20 13.76
CA LYS A 2 -35.22 -11.65 14.04
C LYS A 2 -33.83 -12.12 13.63
N ILE A 3 -33.07 -12.72 14.56
CA ILE A 3 -31.76 -13.32 14.29
C ILE A 3 -31.98 -14.80 14.02
N THR A 4 -32.34 -15.57 15.06
CA THR A 4 -32.82 -16.95 14.92
C THR A 4 -34.04 -17.19 15.82
N ASP A 5 -34.46 -18.45 15.92
CA ASP A 5 -35.55 -18.84 16.82
C ASP A 5 -35.11 -18.87 18.29
N THR A 6 -33.83 -19.11 18.58
CA THR A 6 -33.27 -19.17 19.95
C THR A 6 -32.42 -17.96 20.30
N ILE A 7 -31.83 -17.26 19.33
CA ILE A 7 -31.06 -16.02 19.55
C ILE A 7 -31.95 -14.80 19.30
N LYS A 8 -32.12 -13.96 20.32
CA LYS A 8 -33.01 -12.79 20.32
C LYS A 8 -32.23 -11.49 20.54
N TYR A 9 -32.59 -10.47 19.79
CA TYR A 9 -32.10 -9.11 20.00
C TYR A 9 -32.87 -8.45 21.16
N VAL A 10 -32.13 -7.84 22.10
CA VAL A 10 -32.68 -7.11 23.25
C VAL A 10 -32.03 -5.73 23.46
N GLY A 11 -31.20 -5.28 22.51
CA GLY A 11 -30.57 -3.97 22.55
C GLY A 11 -31.52 -2.79 22.34
N VAL A 12 -30.95 -1.61 22.13
CA VAL A 12 -31.66 -0.31 22.08
C VAL A 12 -31.05 0.63 21.03
N ASN A 13 -31.83 1.62 20.60
CA ASN A 13 -31.37 2.73 19.76
C ASN A 13 -31.29 4.01 20.60
N ASP A 14 -30.16 4.70 20.49
CA ASP A 14 -29.95 6.03 21.05
C ASP A 14 -30.03 7.09 19.96
N HIS A 15 -31.11 7.87 19.97
CA HIS A 15 -31.31 9.01 19.08
C HIS A 15 -30.96 10.35 19.74
N GLN A 16 -30.56 10.34 21.01
CA GLN A 16 -30.24 11.53 21.80
C GLN A 16 -28.75 11.84 21.81
N VAL A 17 -27.89 10.83 21.56
CA VAL A 17 -26.45 11.03 21.41
C VAL A 17 -26.13 11.96 20.24
N ASP A 18 -25.41 13.04 20.51
CA ASP A 18 -24.88 13.96 19.51
C ASP A 18 -23.42 13.65 19.17
N LEU A 19 -22.65 13.19 20.17
CA LEU A 19 -21.25 12.77 20.05
C LEU A 19 -21.03 11.40 20.69
N PHE A 20 -20.70 10.39 19.87
CA PHE A 20 -20.23 9.09 20.35
C PHE A 20 -18.79 9.21 20.88
N GLU A 21 -18.51 8.63 22.05
CA GLU A 21 -17.27 8.80 22.84
C GLU A 21 -16.89 10.27 23.12
N GLY A 22 -17.85 11.20 23.00
CA GLY A 22 -17.58 12.63 23.10
C GLY A 22 -16.75 13.21 21.93
N GLN A 23 -16.57 12.47 20.83
CA GLN A 23 -15.75 12.89 19.69
C GLN A 23 -16.43 12.76 18.33
N TYR A 24 -17.19 11.70 18.08
CA TYR A 24 -17.72 11.38 16.75
C TYR A 24 -19.16 11.86 16.59
N LYS A 25 -19.40 12.74 15.61
CA LYS A 25 -20.75 13.21 15.30
C LYS A 25 -21.58 12.08 14.73
N VAL A 26 -22.69 11.75 15.39
CA VAL A 26 -23.59 10.65 14.99
C VAL A 26 -25.00 11.17 14.77
N PRO A 27 -25.25 11.92 13.67
CA PRO A 27 -26.53 12.60 13.46
C PRO A 27 -27.73 11.64 13.37
N ASN A 28 -27.49 10.37 13.04
CA ASN A 28 -28.50 9.32 12.97
C ASN A 28 -28.50 8.39 14.20
N GLY A 29 -27.89 8.85 15.30
CA GLY A 29 -27.85 8.13 16.57
C GLY A 29 -26.85 6.97 16.59
N MET A 30 -27.00 6.11 17.58
CA MET A 30 -26.23 4.88 17.77
C MET A 30 -27.16 3.73 18.14
N SER A 31 -26.71 2.50 17.93
CA SER A 31 -27.32 1.33 18.57
C SER A 31 -26.37 0.74 19.60
N TYR A 32 -26.94 0.27 20.70
CA TYR A 32 -26.25 -0.53 21.71
C TYR A 32 -26.89 -1.91 21.71
N ASN A 33 -26.21 -2.87 21.09
CA ASN A 33 -26.77 -4.17 20.82
C ASN A 33 -26.46 -5.13 21.96
N SER A 34 -27.48 -5.86 22.41
CA SER A 34 -27.36 -6.95 23.36
C SER A 34 -28.25 -8.10 22.89
N TYR A 35 -27.88 -9.33 23.25
CA TYR A 35 -28.49 -10.54 22.71
C TYR A 35 -28.83 -11.55 23.83
N VAL A 36 -29.88 -12.33 23.63
CA VAL A 36 -30.26 -13.44 24.53
C VAL A 36 -30.24 -14.75 23.75
N ILE A 37 -29.53 -15.75 24.27
CA ILE A 37 -29.51 -17.12 23.74
C ILE A 37 -30.43 -17.98 24.61
N LEU A 38 -31.52 -18.44 24.04
CA LEU A 38 -32.52 -19.29 24.70
C LEU A 38 -32.18 -20.77 24.50
N ASP A 39 -31.75 -21.42 25.57
CA ASP A 39 -31.44 -22.86 25.58
C ASP A 39 -31.86 -23.50 26.91
N GLU A 40 -31.35 -24.69 27.27
CA GLU A 40 -31.48 -25.26 28.61
C GLU A 40 -30.92 -24.30 29.67
N LYS A 41 -29.75 -23.72 29.39
CA LYS A 41 -29.14 -22.60 30.10
C LYS A 41 -29.27 -21.32 29.27
N ILE A 42 -29.72 -20.24 29.88
CA ILE A 42 -29.91 -18.97 29.18
C ILE A 42 -28.68 -18.08 29.35
N ALA A 43 -28.17 -17.53 28.25
CA ALA A 43 -27.10 -16.54 28.27
C ALA A 43 -27.60 -15.18 27.75
N VAL A 44 -27.24 -14.11 28.46
CA VAL A 44 -27.35 -12.73 27.98
C VAL A 44 -25.95 -12.27 27.56
N MET A 45 -25.83 -11.70 26.37
CA MET A 45 -24.59 -11.22 25.77
C MET A 45 -24.50 -9.71 25.92
N ASP A 46 -23.50 -9.26 26.66
CA ASP A 46 -23.20 -7.86 26.98
C ASP A 46 -24.41 -7.08 27.50
N THR A 47 -24.20 -5.81 27.81
CA THR A 47 -25.24 -4.89 28.28
C THR A 47 -25.33 -3.70 27.35
N VAL A 48 -25.91 -2.59 27.80
CA VAL A 48 -26.04 -1.35 27.02
C VAL A 48 -25.65 -0.15 27.89
N ASP A 49 -25.58 1.03 27.26
CA ASP A 49 -25.32 2.29 27.92
C ASP A 49 -26.26 2.54 29.12
N ALA A 50 -25.73 3.20 30.15
CA ALA A 50 -26.43 3.45 31.40
C ALA A 50 -27.79 4.16 31.21
N ASN A 51 -27.92 5.02 30.19
CA ASN A 51 -29.16 5.75 29.92
C ASN A 51 -30.31 4.83 29.50
N PHE A 52 -30.01 3.62 29.03
CA PHE A 52 -30.99 2.65 28.51
C PHE A 52 -31.21 1.46 29.44
N THR A 53 -30.75 1.54 30.69
CA THR A 53 -30.88 0.50 31.73
C THR A 53 -32.28 -0.15 31.76
N HIS A 54 -33.33 0.68 31.89
CA HIS A 54 -34.68 0.18 32.09
C HIS A 54 -35.28 -0.43 30.81
N GLU A 55 -35.09 0.22 29.66
CA GLU A 55 -35.57 -0.29 28.38
C GLU A 55 -34.94 -1.64 28.03
N TRP A 56 -33.63 -1.77 28.25
CA TRP A 56 -32.90 -3.02 28.03
C TRP A 56 -33.37 -4.15 28.95
N LEU A 57 -33.57 -3.88 30.25
CA LEU A 57 -34.12 -4.86 31.18
C LEU A 57 -35.55 -5.27 30.81
N ASP A 58 -36.39 -4.35 30.35
CA ASP A 58 -37.74 -4.64 29.87
C ASP A 58 -37.70 -5.52 28.60
N ASN A 59 -36.77 -5.26 27.69
CA ASN A 59 -36.54 -6.07 26.49
C ASN A 59 -36.11 -7.50 26.84
N ILE A 60 -35.19 -7.66 27.80
CA ILE A 60 -34.80 -8.96 28.34
C ILE A 60 -35.99 -9.67 28.96
N GLN A 61 -36.71 -9.03 29.87
CA GLN A 61 -37.85 -9.62 30.57
C GLN A 61 -38.94 -10.09 29.59
N LYS A 62 -39.18 -9.33 28.51
CA LYS A 62 -40.10 -9.70 27.45
C LYS A 62 -39.69 -10.98 26.70
N VAL A 63 -38.39 -11.18 26.48
CA VAL A 63 -37.85 -12.38 25.83
C VAL A 63 -37.85 -13.58 26.78
N LEU A 64 -37.52 -13.37 28.06
CA LEU A 64 -37.39 -14.44 29.04
C LEU A 64 -38.74 -14.96 29.55
N GLY A 65 -39.76 -14.10 29.62
CA GLY A 65 -41.02 -14.45 30.29
C GLY A 65 -40.77 -14.83 31.75
N ASP A 66 -41.20 -16.03 32.17
CA ASP A 66 -41.00 -16.52 33.54
C ASP A 66 -39.62 -17.17 33.77
N ARG A 67 -38.79 -17.28 32.72
CA ARG A 67 -37.46 -17.88 32.83
C ARG A 67 -36.46 -16.88 33.40
N LYS A 68 -35.36 -17.38 33.96
CA LYS A 68 -34.25 -16.56 34.46
C LYS A 68 -32.98 -16.85 33.64
N PRO A 69 -32.09 -15.85 33.47
CA PRO A 69 -30.80 -16.05 32.84
C PRO A 69 -29.88 -16.86 33.78
N ASP A 70 -29.08 -17.76 33.22
CA ASP A 70 -28.04 -18.48 33.93
C ASP A 70 -26.69 -17.76 33.82
N TYR A 71 -26.44 -17.11 32.67
CA TYR A 71 -25.18 -16.44 32.36
C TYR A 71 -25.37 -15.01 31.88
N LEU A 72 -24.47 -14.12 32.32
CA LEU A 72 -24.17 -12.85 31.66
C LEU A 72 -22.77 -12.94 31.08
N ILE A 73 -22.66 -13.03 29.75
CA ILE A 73 -21.39 -13.10 29.04
C ILE A 73 -20.97 -11.68 28.69
N VAL A 74 -19.85 -11.23 29.25
CA VAL A 74 -19.31 -9.88 29.02
C VAL A 74 -18.06 -9.99 28.16
N GLN A 75 -18.18 -9.54 26.91
CA GLN A 75 -17.14 -9.60 25.87
C GLN A 75 -16.21 -8.39 25.92
N HIS A 76 -16.73 -7.25 26.36
CA HIS A 76 -16.03 -5.97 26.38
C HIS A 76 -16.49 -5.13 27.57
N MET A 77 -15.56 -4.40 28.21
CA MET A 77 -15.81 -3.63 29.43
C MET A 77 -16.05 -2.13 29.19
N GLU A 78 -16.11 -1.66 27.95
CA GLU A 78 -16.45 -0.26 27.71
C GLU A 78 -17.88 0.05 28.16
N PRO A 79 -18.12 1.16 28.87
CA PRO A 79 -19.39 1.37 29.58
C PRO A 79 -20.63 1.41 28.70
N ASP A 80 -20.53 1.74 27.42
CA ASP A 80 -21.65 1.74 26.47
C ASP A 80 -22.21 0.34 26.20
N HIS A 81 -21.48 -0.73 26.55
CA HIS A 81 -21.96 -2.11 26.56
C HIS A 81 -21.79 -2.82 27.90
N ALA A 82 -21.19 -2.19 28.91
CA ALA A 82 -20.89 -2.82 30.20
C ALA A 82 -21.50 -2.11 31.41
N ALA A 83 -22.05 -0.89 31.27
CA ALA A 83 -22.51 -0.08 32.40
C ALA A 83 -23.57 -0.76 33.26
N ASN A 84 -24.30 -1.71 32.69
CA ASN A 84 -25.47 -2.31 33.32
C ASN A 84 -25.21 -3.66 34.00
N ILE A 85 -23.97 -4.12 34.10
CA ILE A 85 -23.62 -5.38 34.79
C ILE A 85 -24.17 -5.39 36.23
N ALA A 86 -23.93 -4.33 37.01
CA ALA A 86 -24.40 -4.25 38.39
C ALA A 86 -25.93 -4.20 38.50
N ASN A 87 -26.61 -3.50 37.59
CA ASN A 87 -28.06 -3.41 37.57
C ASN A 87 -28.71 -4.73 37.16
N PHE A 88 -28.11 -5.43 36.19
CA PHE A 88 -28.53 -6.75 35.76
C PHE A 88 -28.43 -7.77 36.91
N LEU A 89 -27.31 -7.79 37.65
CA LEU A 89 -27.15 -8.69 38.80
C LEU A 89 -28.08 -8.36 39.97
N LYS A 90 -28.52 -7.11 40.13
CA LYS A 90 -29.59 -6.78 41.08
C LYS A 90 -30.94 -7.37 40.67
N ALA A 91 -31.25 -7.37 39.36
CA ALA A 91 -32.49 -7.93 38.83
C ALA A 91 -32.47 -9.47 38.80
N TYR A 92 -31.31 -10.07 38.49
CA TYR A 92 -31.11 -11.51 38.33
C TYR A 92 -29.92 -12.00 39.18
N PRO A 93 -30.05 -12.04 40.52
CA PRO A 93 -28.95 -12.28 41.45
C PRO A 93 -28.33 -13.68 41.38
N ASP A 94 -29.05 -14.65 40.80
CA ASP A 94 -28.57 -16.03 40.65
C ASP A 94 -27.66 -16.20 39.41
N THR A 95 -27.47 -15.15 38.59
CA THR A 95 -26.71 -15.22 37.33
C THR A 95 -25.21 -15.36 37.58
N ILE A 96 -24.54 -16.17 36.77
CA ILE A 96 -23.08 -16.28 36.75
C ILE A 96 -22.51 -15.35 35.66
N VAL A 97 -21.55 -14.50 36.03
CA VAL A 97 -20.85 -13.66 35.05
C VAL A 97 -19.77 -14.49 34.36
N VAL A 98 -19.70 -14.42 33.03
CA VAL A 98 -18.72 -15.16 32.22
C VAL A 98 -17.88 -14.15 31.44
N SER A 99 -16.58 -14.17 31.65
CA SER A 99 -15.65 -13.32 30.90
C SER A 99 -14.22 -13.83 31.05
N ASN A 100 -13.24 -13.10 30.53
CA ASN A 100 -11.84 -13.42 30.74
C ASN A 100 -11.26 -12.68 31.95
N LYS A 101 -10.06 -13.12 32.38
CA LYS A 101 -9.38 -12.62 33.56
C LYS A 101 -9.15 -11.10 33.56
N LYS A 102 -8.88 -10.50 32.39
CA LYS A 102 -8.63 -9.05 32.30
C LYS A 102 -9.92 -8.26 32.48
N ALA A 103 -11.00 -8.71 31.87
CA ALA A 103 -12.30 -8.09 32.02
C ALA A 103 -12.76 -8.09 33.48
N PHE A 104 -12.62 -9.21 34.20
CA PHE A 104 -12.93 -9.24 35.64
C PHE A 104 -12.10 -8.25 36.48
N ALA A 105 -10.81 -8.09 36.16
CA ALA A 105 -9.99 -7.07 36.82
C ALA A 105 -10.49 -5.64 36.53
N MET A 106 -11.03 -5.39 35.34
CA MET A 106 -11.61 -4.10 34.97
C MET A 106 -12.99 -3.89 35.59
N MET A 107 -13.82 -4.94 35.70
CA MET A 107 -15.11 -4.90 36.41
C MET A 107 -14.96 -4.38 37.84
N GLN A 108 -13.92 -4.83 38.56
CA GLN A 108 -13.62 -4.36 39.93
C GLN A 108 -13.24 -2.88 40.00
N ASN A 109 -12.79 -2.28 38.89
CA ASN A 109 -12.50 -0.84 38.83
C ASN A 109 -13.76 -0.01 38.54
N PHE A 110 -14.69 -0.55 37.74
CA PHE A 110 -15.92 0.15 37.36
C PHE A 110 -17.04 -0.02 38.37
N PHE A 111 -17.09 -1.15 39.07
CA PHE A 111 -18.19 -1.52 39.95
C PHE A 111 -17.71 -2.03 41.30
N ASP A 112 -18.44 -1.67 42.34
CA ASP A 112 -18.34 -2.28 43.65
C ASP A 112 -19.21 -3.56 43.67
N LEU A 113 -18.71 -4.60 43.01
CA LEU A 113 -19.35 -5.92 42.89
C LEU A 113 -18.46 -7.01 43.47
N ASP A 114 -19.03 -7.81 44.36
CA ASP A 114 -18.44 -9.08 44.77
C ASP A 114 -18.96 -10.20 43.86
N LEU A 115 -18.07 -10.74 43.02
CA LEU A 115 -18.36 -11.85 42.10
C LEU A 115 -17.71 -13.16 42.57
N GLU A 116 -17.23 -13.24 43.81
CA GLU A 116 -16.66 -14.47 44.36
C GLU A 116 -17.72 -15.59 44.36
N GLY A 117 -17.40 -16.73 43.74
CA GLY A 117 -18.34 -17.84 43.56
C GLY A 117 -19.41 -17.65 42.47
N HIS A 118 -19.52 -16.47 41.86
CA HIS A 118 -20.50 -16.12 40.82
C HIS A 118 -19.85 -15.70 39.48
N GLN A 119 -18.67 -16.27 39.19
CA GLN A 119 -17.93 -15.99 37.97
C GLN A 119 -17.38 -17.25 37.31
N ILE A 120 -17.33 -17.23 35.96
CA ILE A 120 -16.55 -18.18 35.15
C ILE A 120 -15.50 -17.37 34.38
N ILE A 121 -14.23 -17.67 34.65
CA ILE A 121 -13.10 -17.12 33.92
C ILE A 121 -12.80 -18.06 32.75
N VAL A 122 -13.00 -17.59 31.53
CA VAL A 122 -12.75 -18.38 30.31
C VAL A 122 -11.32 -18.17 29.81
N ASP A 123 -10.80 -19.19 29.12
CA ASP A 123 -9.53 -19.15 28.40
C ASP A 123 -9.75 -18.94 26.90
N ASN A 124 -8.72 -18.47 26.19
CA ASN A 124 -8.77 -18.34 24.72
C ASN A 124 -8.93 -19.72 24.07
N GLY A 125 -9.95 -19.88 23.23
CA GLY A 125 -10.37 -21.16 22.64
C GLY A 125 -11.20 -22.05 23.58
N GLY A 126 -11.47 -21.60 24.81
CA GLY A 126 -12.33 -22.30 25.76
C GLY A 126 -13.78 -22.33 25.30
N THR A 127 -14.55 -23.29 25.82
CA THR A 127 -15.96 -23.50 25.44
C THR A 127 -16.92 -23.49 26.62
N LEU A 128 -18.16 -23.07 26.38
CA LEU A 128 -19.28 -23.15 27.34
C LEU A 128 -20.51 -23.71 26.62
N SER A 129 -21.02 -24.85 27.10
CA SER A 129 -22.28 -25.41 26.60
C SER A 129 -23.46 -24.82 27.37
N LEU A 130 -24.49 -24.42 26.63
CA LEU A 130 -25.76 -23.97 27.17
C LEU A 130 -26.86 -25.06 27.14
N GLY A 131 -26.50 -26.28 26.70
CA GLY A 131 -27.44 -27.30 26.28
C GLY A 131 -27.18 -27.69 24.82
N LYS A 132 -27.98 -27.16 23.90
CA LYS A 132 -27.81 -27.32 22.44
C LYS A 132 -26.75 -26.40 21.84
N HIS A 133 -26.68 -25.15 22.31
CA HIS A 133 -25.71 -24.16 21.90
C HIS A 133 -24.36 -24.44 22.57
N ASN A 134 -23.29 -24.32 21.80
CA ASN A 134 -21.93 -24.49 22.29
C ASN A 134 -21.09 -23.28 21.86
N LEU A 135 -20.76 -22.47 22.86
CA LEU A 135 -20.03 -21.22 22.70
C LEU A 135 -18.54 -21.48 22.77
N THR A 136 -17.77 -20.84 21.90
CA THR A 136 -16.30 -20.82 21.90
C THR A 136 -15.84 -19.38 22.05
N PHE A 137 -14.96 -19.12 23.01
CA PHE A 137 -14.43 -17.78 23.28
C PHE A 137 -13.11 -17.58 22.54
N VAL A 138 -12.98 -16.48 21.80
CA VAL A 138 -11.76 -16.12 21.06
C VAL A 138 -11.29 -14.74 21.52
N PHE A 139 -10.08 -14.65 22.06
CA PHE A 139 -9.56 -13.39 22.57
C PHE A 139 -9.13 -12.49 21.41
N ALA A 140 -9.53 -11.23 21.49
CA ALA A 140 -9.25 -10.19 20.50
C ALA A 140 -8.60 -8.97 21.17
N PRO A 141 -7.46 -9.14 21.87
CA PRO A 141 -6.87 -8.05 22.65
C PRO A 141 -6.47 -6.88 21.75
N MET A 142 -6.80 -5.67 22.20
CA MET A 142 -6.63 -4.41 21.47
C MET A 142 -7.51 -4.30 20.22
N VAL A 143 -8.65 -4.99 20.17
CA VAL A 143 -9.70 -4.79 19.16
C VAL A 143 -10.98 -4.29 19.87
N HIS A 144 -11.01 -3.11 20.49
CA HIS A 144 -9.92 -2.11 20.65
C HIS A 144 -9.32 -2.05 22.07
N TRP A 145 -9.93 -2.72 23.05
CA TRP A 145 -9.44 -2.76 24.44
C TRP A 145 -8.69 -4.06 24.78
N PRO A 146 -7.84 -4.06 25.83
CA PRO A 146 -6.94 -5.19 26.12
C PRO A 146 -7.62 -6.49 26.57
N GLU A 147 -8.87 -6.42 27.00
CA GLU A 147 -9.71 -7.53 27.47
C GLU A 147 -10.70 -8.04 26.43
N VAL A 148 -10.85 -7.41 25.27
CA VAL A 148 -11.89 -7.80 24.32
C VAL A 148 -11.77 -9.28 23.95
N MET A 149 -12.91 -9.96 23.93
CA MET A 149 -13.09 -11.29 23.35
C MET A 149 -14.32 -11.31 22.46
N VAL A 150 -14.33 -12.19 21.46
CA VAL A 150 -15.52 -12.50 20.66
C VAL A 150 -16.00 -13.90 21.02
N THR A 151 -17.29 -14.17 20.83
CA THR A 151 -17.90 -15.45 21.16
C THR A 151 -18.54 -16.06 19.92
N TYR A 152 -18.14 -17.28 19.58
CA TYR A 152 -18.69 -18.02 18.46
C TYR A 152 -19.63 -19.13 18.94
N ASP A 153 -20.90 -19.06 18.55
CA ASP A 153 -21.83 -20.18 18.70
C ASP A 153 -21.70 -21.13 17.50
N SER A 154 -21.15 -22.32 17.77
CA SER A 154 -20.96 -23.35 16.75
C SER A 154 -22.24 -24.04 16.30
N THR A 155 -23.33 -23.91 17.07
CA THR A 155 -24.61 -24.58 16.77
C THR A 155 -25.39 -23.84 15.69
N GLU A 156 -25.55 -22.53 15.83
CA GLU A 156 -26.22 -21.69 14.83
C GLU A 156 -25.27 -20.85 13.99
N LYS A 157 -23.95 -21.03 14.15
CA LYS A 157 -22.91 -20.41 13.33
C LYS A 157 -22.89 -18.88 13.44
N VAL A 158 -23.12 -18.38 14.65
CA VAL A 158 -23.21 -16.96 14.97
C VAL A 158 -21.93 -16.50 15.67
N LEU A 159 -21.31 -15.43 15.17
CA LEU A 159 -20.22 -14.73 15.83
C LEU A 159 -20.75 -13.48 16.52
N PHE A 160 -20.73 -13.45 17.84
CA PHE A 160 -20.88 -12.23 18.62
C PHE A 160 -19.52 -11.53 18.65
N SER A 161 -19.41 -10.39 17.97
CA SER A 161 -18.11 -9.83 17.55
C SER A 161 -17.58 -8.69 18.41
N ALA A 162 -18.19 -8.44 19.58
CA ALA A 162 -17.98 -7.21 20.34
C ALA A 162 -18.14 -5.99 19.40
N ASP A 163 -17.24 -5.00 19.46
CA ASP A 163 -17.26 -3.84 18.54
C ASP A 163 -16.84 -4.18 17.10
N GLY A 164 -16.24 -5.34 16.90
CA GLY A 164 -15.89 -5.81 15.56
C GLY A 164 -17.13 -5.84 14.67
N PHE A 165 -16.99 -5.40 13.43
CA PHE A 165 -18.03 -5.28 12.40
C PHE A 165 -19.15 -4.26 12.69
N GLY A 166 -18.98 -3.40 13.70
CA GLY A 166 -19.91 -2.31 13.99
C GLY A 166 -19.87 -1.17 12.98
N LYS A 167 -20.90 -0.32 13.03
CA LYS A 167 -20.95 0.99 12.35
C LYS A 167 -21.57 2.04 13.27
N PHE A 168 -21.32 3.31 12.96
CA PHE A 168 -22.13 4.39 13.52
C PHE A 168 -23.57 4.38 12.94
N GLY A 169 -24.53 4.90 13.70
CA GLY A 169 -25.94 4.98 13.31
C GLY A 169 -26.85 4.04 14.12
N ALA A 170 -28.08 4.48 14.40
CA ALA A 170 -29.12 3.64 14.96
C ALA A 170 -29.60 2.57 13.95
N LEU A 171 -30.22 1.49 14.44
CA LEU A 171 -30.64 0.37 13.59
C LEU A 171 -31.77 0.69 12.60
N ASP A 172 -32.54 1.74 12.87
CA ASP A 172 -33.65 2.22 12.04
C ASP A 172 -33.25 3.38 11.11
N ALA A 173 -31.96 3.75 11.10
CA ALA A 173 -31.40 4.67 10.11
C ALA A 173 -31.20 3.96 8.76
N ASP A 174 -31.73 4.54 7.69
CA ASP A 174 -31.58 4.04 6.32
C ASP A 174 -30.25 4.51 5.72
N GLU A 175 -29.16 3.82 6.08
CA GLU A 175 -27.81 4.15 5.63
C GLU A 175 -26.99 2.90 5.30
N PRO A 176 -26.25 2.90 4.17
CA PRO A 176 -25.33 1.82 3.80
C PRO A 176 -24.34 1.52 4.93
N TRP A 177 -23.92 0.25 5.04
CA TRP A 177 -22.99 -0.18 6.07
C TRP A 177 -21.58 0.40 5.84
N ASP A 178 -21.07 0.29 4.62
CA ASP A 178 -19.65 0.51 4.27
C ASP A 178 -19.06 1.84 4.75
N ASP A 179 -19.73 2.96 4.50
CA ASP A 179 -19.15 4.29 4.76
C ASP A 179 -19.07 4.58 6.27
N GLU A 180 -20.14 4.31 7.02
CA GLU A 180 -20.15 4.48 8.48
C GLU A 180 -19.38 3.38 9.21
N ALA A 181 -19.32 2.16 8.67
CA ALA A 181 -18.46 1.08 9.19
C ALA A 181 -16.98 1.40 8.99
N ARG A 182 -16.58 1.98 7.85
CA ARG A 182 -15.22 2.48 7.64
C ARG A 182 -14.90 3.58 8.64
N ARG A 183 -15.81 4.55 8.81
CA ARG A 183 -15.62 5.65 9.76
C ARG A 183 -15.51 5.15 11.20
N TYR A 184 -16.34 4.18 11.57
CA TYR A 184 -16.31 3.48 12.86
C TYR A 184 -14.99 2.73 13.04
N TYR A 185 -14.63 1.84 12.11
CA TYR A 185 -13.40 1.06 12.16
C TYR A 185 -12.17 1.96 12.29
N ILE A 186 -12.05 2.98 11.42
CA ILE A 186 -10.88 3.88 11.42
C ILE A 186 -10.84 4.70 12.71
N GLY A 187 -11.97 5.20 13.20
CA GLY A 187 -12.02 5.98 14.44
C GLY A 187 -11.74 5.18 15.71
N ILE A 188 -12.21 3.94 15.78
CA ILE A 188 -12.19 3.14 17.02
C ILE A 188 -10.99 2.18 17.05
N VAL A 189 -10.76 1.45 15.96
CA VAL A 189 -9.81 0.32 15.91
C VAL A 189 -8.66 0.55 14.93
N GLY A 190 -8.69 1.60 14.09
CA GLY A 190 -7.80 1.76 12.93
C GLY A 190 -6.29 1.68 13.22
N LYS A 191 -5.89 1.96 14.46
CA LYS A 191 -4.51 1.79 14.94
C LYS A 191 -4.05 0.32 15.03
N TYR A 192 -4.97 -0.60 15.28
CA TYR A 192 -4.72 -1.99 15.67
C TYR A 192 -4.88 -2.98 14.52
N GLY A 193 -4.48 -2.59 13.30
CA GLY A 193 -4.63 -3.42 12.11
C GLY A 193 -4.00 -4.82 12.24
N VAL A 194 -2.85 -4.95 12.92
CA VAL A 194 -2.21 -6.27 13.15
C VAL A 194 -3.06 -7.17 14.04
N GLN A 195 -3.71 -6.60 15.06
CA GLN A 195 -4.56 -7.35 15.98
C GLN A 195 -5.84 -7.80 15.30
N VAL A 196 -6.44 -6.93 14.48
CA VAL A 196 -7.59 -7.29 13.63
C VAL A 196 -7.21 -8.40 12.65
N GLN A 197 -6.06 -8.30 11.97
CA GLN A 197 -5.55 -9.34 11.07
C GLN A 197 -5.37 -10.70 11.78
N ASN A 198 -4.92 -10.70 13.04
CA ASN A 198 -4.79 -11.93 13.81
C ASN A 198 -6.16 -12.51 14.16
N LEU A 199 -7.13 -11.67 14.52
CA LEU A 199 -8.51 -12.11 14.77
C LEU A 199 -9.15 -12.68 13.50
N LEU A 200 -9.01 -12.01 12.35
CA LEU A 200 -9.55 -12.49 11.07
C LEU A 200 -8.99 -13.86 10.67
N LYS A 201 -7.71 -14.13 10.94
CA LYS A 201 -7.12 -15.47 10.72
C LYS A 201 -7.76 -16.56 11.58
N VAL A 202 -8.14 -16.24 12.81
CA VAL A 202 -8.88 -17.18 13.66
C VAL A 202 -10.32 -17.31 13.18
N ALA A 203 -10.99 -16.21 12.85
CA ALA A 203 -12.35 -16.22 12.33
C ALA A 203 -12.47 -17.04 11.03
N ALA A 204 -11.44 -17.03 10.18
CA ALA A 204 -11.38 -17.82 8.96
C ALA A 204 -11.37 -19.35 9.19
N THR A 205 -11.14 -19.83 10.41
CA THR A 205 -11.25 -21.26 10.77
C THR A 205 -12.64 -21.65 11.29
N LEU A 206 -13.51 -20.67 11.49
CA LEU A 206 -14.88 -20.84 11.97
C LEU A 206 -15.87 -20.82 10.80
N ASP A 207 -16.94 -21.61 10.89
CA ASP A 207 -18.02 -21.64 9.90
C ASP A 207 -19.06 -20.58 10.26
N ILE A 208 -18.77 -19.32 10.01
CA ILE A 208 -19.62 -18.18 10.40
C ILE A 208 -20.68 -17.92 9.32
N GLN A 209 -21.95 -17.83 9.75
CA GLN A 209 -23.09 -17.47 8.90
C GLN A 209 -23.80 -16.18 9.34
N THR A 210 -23.53 -15.69 10.55
CA THR A 210 -24.09 -14.44 11.05
C THR A 210 -23.09 -13.76 11.97
N ILE A 211 -22.96 -12.44 11.86
CA ILE A 211 -22.14 -11.61 12.76
C ILE A 211 -23.06 -10.66 13.52
N CYS A 212 -22.96 -10.68 14.84
CA CYS A 212 -23.74 -9.90 15.79
C CYS A 212 -22.82 -8.91 16.51
N PRO A 213 -22.64 -7.69 15.98
CA PRO A 213 -21.82 -6.65 16.59
C PRO A 213 -22.54 -5.95 17.75
N LEU A 214 -21.79 -5.23 18.59
CA LEU A 214 -22.32 -4.38 19.66
C LEU A 214 -22.92 -3.05 19.15
N HIS A 215 -22.59 -2.66 17.92
CA HIS A 215 -23.18 -1.50 17.24
C HIS A 215 -23.56 -1.81 15.80
N GLY A 216 -24.57 -1.13 15.26
CA GLY A 216 -25.01 -1.32 13.88
C GLY A 216 -25.77 -2.64 13.66
N PRO A 217 -26.09 -2.97 12.40
CA PRO A 217 -26.96 -4.09 12.07
C PRO A 217 -26.28 -5.45 12.27
N VAL A 218 -27.11 -6.47 12.50
CA VAL A 218 -26.68 -7.88 12.39
C VAL A 218 -26.40 -8.20 10.92
N LEU A 219 -25.26 -8.83 10.64
CA LEU A 219 -24.79 -9.12 9.30
C LEU A 219 -25.05 -10.59 8.96
N THR A 220 -25.91 -10.85 7.97
CA THR A 220 -26.34 -12.21 7.59
C THR A 220 -26.12 -12.54 6.11
N GLU A 221 -25.90 -11.54 5.27
CA GLU A 221 -25.76 -11.67 3.82
C GLU A 221 -24.41 -11.11 3.37
N ASP A 222 -23.77 -11.72 2.37
CA ASP A 222 -22.48 -11.28 1.84
C ASP A 222 -21.38 -11.05 2.90
N LEU A 223 -21.20 -12.02 3.80
CA LEU A 223 -20.11 -11.95 4.78
C LEU A 223 -18.73 -11.81 4.13
N GLY A 224 -18.56 -12.27 2.89
CA GLY A 224 -17.35 -12.08 2.10
C GLY A 224 -17.02 -10.59 1.92
N HIS A 225 -18.01 -9.77 1.59
CA HIS A 225 -17.85 -8.31 1.50
C HIS A 225 -17.36 -7.70 2.81
N TYR A 226 -18.07 -7.89 3.93
CA TYR A 226 -17.70 -7.29 5.21
C TYR A 226 -16.31 -7.72 5.72
N ILE A 227 -16.00 -9.01 5.60
CA ILE A 227 -14.69 -9.55 5.98
C ILE A 227 -13.59 -8.99 5.08
N SER A 228 -13.83 -8.87 3.77
CA SER A 228 -12.85 -8.30 2.84
C SER A 228 -12.57 -6.82 3.10
N LEU A 229 -13.58 -6.05 3.52
CA LEU A 229 -13.39 -4.66 3.92
C LEU A 229 -12.57 -4.56 5.21
N TYR A 230 -12.86 -5.38 6.23
CA TYR A 230 -12.05 -5.45 7.44
C TYR A 230 -10.59 -5.86 7.15
N ASP A 231 -10.36 -6.81 6.23
CA ASP A 231 -9.01 -7.19 5.77
C ASP A 231 -8.30 -6.02 5.07
N THR A 232 -9.02 -5.30 4.21
CA THR A 232 -8.53 -4.11 3.50
C THR A 232 -8.13 -2.99 4.48
N TRP A 233 -9.01 -2.65 5.43
CA TRP A 233 -8.77 -1.59 6.40
C TRP A 233 -7.65 -1.95 7.37
N SER A 234 -7.62 -3.18 7.87
CA SER A 234 -6.60 -3.65 8.82
C SER A 234 -5.22 -3.88 8.20
N SER A 235 -5.15 -4.10 6.89
CA SER A 235 -3.90 -4.13 6.12
C SER A 235 -3.42 -2.74 5.66
N TYR A 236 -4.23 -1.70 5.89
CA TYR A 236 -3.98 -0.32 5.43
C TYR A 236 -3.93 -0.19 3.90
N THR A 237 -4.58 -1.12 3.21
CA THR A 237 -4.68 -1.13 1.75
C THR A 237 -5.74 -0.12 1.32
N PRO A 238 -5.46 0.75 0.34
CA PRO A 238 -6.49 1.62 -0.24
C PRO A 238 -7.64 0.79 -0.85
N GLU A 239 -8.87 1.26 -0.67
CA GLU A 239 -10.08 0.63 -1.20
C GLU A 239 -10.34 1.06 -2.64
N ASP A 240 -10.25 2.37 -2.90
CA ASP A 240 -10.73 2.97 -4.14
C ASP A 240 -9.67 3.83 -4.83
N ASP A 241 -9.87 4.00 -6.15
CA ASP A 241 -9.14 4.97 -6.95
C ASP A 241 -9.70 6.39 -6.74
N GLY A 242 -8.82 7.34 -6.48
CA GLY A 242 -9.18 8.73 -6.25
C GLY A 242 -8.11 9.51 -5.49
N ILE A 243 -8.36 10.79 -5.27
CA ILE A 243 -7.46 11.70 -4.56
C ILE A 243 -8.25 12.47 -3.50
N VAL A 244 -7.73 12.48 -2.28
CA VAL A 244 -8.23 13.33 -1.19
C VAL A 244 -7.36 14.58 -1.10
N ILE A 245 -7.98 15.75 -1.00
CA ILE A 245 -7.31 17.02 -0.69
C ILE A 245 -7.82 17.50 0.66
N ALA A 246 -7.00 17.39 1.69
CA ALA A 246 -7.29 17.96 3.00
C ALA A 246 -6.59 19.32 3.11
N TYR A 247 -7.33 20.36 3.44
CA TYR A 247 -6.79 21.72 3.48
C TYR A 247 -7.28 22.56 4.64
N THR A 248 -6.53 23.62 4.92
CA THR A 248 -6.99 24.75 5.74
C THR A 248 -6.64 26.06 5.05
N SER A 249 -7.47 27.09 5.22
CA SER A 249 -7.24 28.39 4.60
C SER A 249 -7.73 29.55 5.47
N VAL A 250 -6.81 30.46 5.81
CA VAL A 250 -7.13 31.64 6.64
C VAL A 250 -7.77 32.75 5.81
N TYR A 251 -7.15 33.12 4.68
CA TYR A 251 -7.58 34.22 3.81
C TYR A 251 -8.01 33.78 2.40
N GLY A 252 -8.25 32.49 2.19
CA GLY A 252 -8.82 31.96 0.93
C GLY A 252 -7.83 31.65 -0.20
N HIS A 253 -6.57 32.08 -0.12
CA HIS A 253 -5.58 31.76 -1.18
C HIS A 253 -5.21 30.28 -1.26
N THR A 254 -5.07 29.58 -0.13
CA THR A 254 -4.89 28.12 -0.12
C THR A 254 -6.12 27.41 -0.69
N ARG A 255 -7.33 27.86 -0.31
CA ARG A 255 -8.59 27.34 -0.89
C ARG A 255 -8.65 27.53 -2.40
N THR A 256 -8.19 28.68 -2.89
CA THR A 256 -8.13 28.99 -4.33
C THR A 256 -7.18 28.03 -5.06
N ALA A 257 -6.01 27.75 -4.48
CA ALA A 257 -5.07 26.78 -5.05
C ALA A 257 -5.66 25.36 -5.07
N VAL A 258 -6.28 24.93 -3.97
CA VAL A 258 -6.95 23.62 -3.87
C VAL A 258 -8.04 23.46 -4.94
N ALA A 259 -8.87 24.49 -5.16
CA ALA A 259 -9.89 24.46 -6.20
C ALA A 259 -9.27 24.29 -7.60
N GLN A 260 -8.22 25.04 -7.93
CA GLN A 260 -7.52 24.93 -9.21
C GLN A 260 -6.85 23.56 -9.39
N LEU A 261 -6.26 23.00 -8.33
CA LEU A 261 -5.65 21.67 -8.38
C LEU A 261 -6.70 20.57 -8.57
N ALA A 262 -7.85 20.68 -7.89
CA ALA A 262 -8.94 19.73 -8.06
C ALA A 262 -9.46 19.71 -9.51
N ASP A 263 -9.58 20.86 -10.16
CA ASP A 263 -9.99 20.95 -11.57
C ASP A 263 -8.95 20.31 -12.49
N LYS A 264 -7.65 20.45 -12.19
CA LYS A 264 -6.58 19.77 -12.92
C LYS A 264 -6.64 18.25 -12.77
N PHE A 265 -6.89 17.74 -11.56
CA PHE A 265 -7.07 16.29 -11.35
C PHE A 265 -8.23 15.74 -12.16
N ARG A 266 -9.39 16.44 -12.17
CA ARG A 266 -10.55 16.05 -12.97
C ARG A 266 -10.25 16.07 -14.47
N ALA A 267 -9.58 17.11 -14.95
CA ALA A 267 -9.17 17.23 -16.35
C ALA A 267 -8.19 16.11 -16.78
N LYS A 268 -7.41 15.56 -15.84
CA LYS A 268 -6.48 14.44 -16.06
C LYS A 268 -7.11 13.07 -15.82
N GLY A 269 -8.43 12.99 -15.75
CA GLY A 269 -9.17 11.73 -15.67
C GLY A 269 -9.17 11.07 -14.29
N CYS A 270 -8.90 11.82 -13.21
CA CYS A 270 -9.04 11.28 -11.86
C CYS A 270 -10.51 10.88 -11.59
N PRO A 271 -10.79 9.62 -11.20
CA PRO A 271 -12.16 9.13 -11.08
C PRO A 271 -12.94 9.80 -9.94
N ARG A 272 -12.24 10.19 -8.86
CA ARG A 272 -12.86 10.86 -7.72
C ARG A 272 -11.88 11.81 -7.04
N VAL A 273 -12.34 13.04 -6.78
CA VAL A 273 -11.59 14.08 -6.08
C VAL A 273 -12.40 14.55 -4.88
N LEU A 274 -11.96 14.23 -3.67
CA LEU A 274 -12.58 14.68 -2.42
C LEU A 274 -11.80 15.87 -1.87
N ILE A 275 -12.53 16.85 -1.33
CA ILE A 275 -11.93 18.08 -0.80
C ILE A 275 -12.51 18.30 0.59
N TYR A 276 -11.63 18.39 1.59
CA TYR A 276 -11.97 18.63 2.98
C TYR A 276 -11.36 19.94 3.48
N ASP A 277 -12.20 20.90 3.83
CA ASP A 277 -11.83 22.05 4.66
C ASP A 277 -11.83 21.62 6.12
N LEU A 278 -10.66 21.27 6.64
CA LEU A 278 -10.50 20.68 7.98
C LEU A 278 -10.98 21.60 9.11
N ALA A 279 -11.22 22.88 8.85
CA ALA A 279 -11.78 23.81 9.83
C ALA A 279 -13.31 23.81 9.88
N ARG A 280 -14.00 23.08 8.98
CA ARG A 280 -15.46 23.13 8.79
C ARG A 280 -16.07 21.75 8.63
N ASP A 281 -15.42 20.89 7.85
CA ASP A 281 -15.91 19.56 7.52
C ASP A 281 -15.64 18.58 8.67
N ASP A 282 -16.30 17.42 8.62
CA ASP A 282 -16.14 16.40 9.64
C ASP A 282 -14.73 15.78 9.60
N MET A 283 -13.98 15.95 10.69
CA MET A 283 -12.60 15.47 10.83
C MET A 283 -12.52 13.93 10.75
N SER A 284 -13.50 13.22 11.31
CA SER A 284 -13.53 11.76 11.29
C SER A 284 -13.83 11.23 9.89
N GLN A 285 -14.68 11.92 9.13
CA GLN A 285 -14.92 11.59 7.72
C GLN A 285 -13.69 11.87 6.85
N ALA A 286 -13.02 13.02 7.04
CA ALA A 286 -11.79 13.34 6.32
C ALA A 286 -10.68 12.30 6.60
N LEU A 287 -10.61 11.81 7.85
CA LEU A 287 -9.68 10.76 8.25
C LEU A 287 -10.04 9.43 7.57
N SER A 288 -11.31 9.01 7.66
CA SER A 288 -11.83 7.81 7.01
C SER A 288 -11.49 7.78 5.51
N ASP A 289 -11.75 8.86 4.78
CA ASP A 289 -11.45 8.93 3.35
C ASP A 289 -9.95 8.98 3.06
N ALA A 290 -9.12 9.57 3.93
CA ALA A 290 -7.67 9.49 3.76
C ALA A 290 -7.18 8.02 3.76
N PHE A 291 -7.80 7.16 4.57
CA PHE A 291 -7.54 5.71 4.54
C PHE A 291 -8.17 5.02 3.32
N ARG A 292 -9.30 5.50 2.80
CA ARG A 292 -9.96 4.92 1.62
C ARG A 292 -9.13 5.03 0.33
N TYR A 293 -8.45 6.15 0.10
CA TYR A 293 -7.74 6.41 -1.17
C TYR A 293 -6.23 6.31 -1.05
N SER A 294 -5.55 5.95 -2.15
CA SER A 294 -4.09 5.79 -2.19
C SER A 294 -3.30 7.11 -2.20
N LYS A 295 -3.98 8.23 -2.49
CA LYS A 295 -3.38 9.55 -2.74
C LYS A 295 -4.00 10.63 -1.88
N LEU A 296 -3.14 11.40 -1.20
CA LEU A 296 -3.53 12.50 -0.31
C LEU A 296 -2.74 13.77 -0.65
N VAL A 297 -3.41 14.91 -0.75
CA VAL A 297 -2.78 16.23 -0.79
C VAL A 297 -3.08 16.96 0.51
N LEU A 298 -2.02 17.43 1.16
CA LEU A 298 -2.12 18.26 2.35
C LEU A 298 -1.80 19.71 1.99
N ALA A 299 -2.74 20.61 2.24
CA ALA A 299 -2.62 22.02 1.88
C ALA A 299 -2.88 22.94 3.07
N THR A 300 -1.86 23.66 3.54
CA THR A 300 -2.01 24.53 4.73
C THR A 300 -1.14 25.77 4.67
N THR A 301 -1.46 26.75 5.50
CA THR A 301 -0.59 27.90 5.74
C THR A 301 0.40 27.59 6.86
N THR A 302 1.57 28.21 6.75
CA THR A 302 2.47 28.36 7.89
C THR A 302 1.77 29.23 8.93
N TYR A 303 1.71 28.75 10.17
CA TYR A 303 1.03 29.41 11.28
C TYR A 303 1.87 29.25 12.55
N ASN A 304 2.27 30.36 13.18
CA ASN A 304 3.13 30.38 14.37
C ASN A 304 4.40 29.52 14.25
N ALA A 305 5.12 29.64 13.12
CA ALA A 305 6.28 28.80 12.76
C ALA A 305 6.00 27.28 12.68
N GLY A 306 4.73 26.87 12.74
CA GLY A 306 4.22 25.53 12.51
C GLY A 306 3.19 25.51 11.38
N ILE A 307 2.14 24.71 11.56
CA ILE A 307 0.99 24.59 10.65
C ILE A 307 -0.30 24.97 11.35
N TYR A 308 -1.35 25.26 10.57
CA TYR A 308 -2.66 25.62 11.12
C TYR A 308 -3.23 24.53 12.05
N PRO A 309 -3.90 24.87 13.17
CA PRO A 309 -4.29 23.89 14.20
C PRO A 309 -5.08 22.69 13.68
N PHE A 310 -6.07 22.88 12.82
CA PHE A 310 -6.85 21.77 12.26
C PHE A 310 -6.04 20.83 11.34
N MET A 311 -5.01 21.35 10.65
CA MET A 311 -4.09 20.49 9.91
C MET A 311 -3.17 19.71 10.85
N ASN A 312 -2.75 20.33 11.97
CA ASN A 312 -1.98 19.65 13.00
C ASN A 312 -2.78 18.49 13.62
N ASP A 313 -4.05 18.73 13.98
CA ASP A 313 -4.95 17.69 14.49
C ASP A 313 -5.12 16.56 13.48
N PHE A 314 -5.43 16.88 12.22
CA PHE A 314 -5.58 15.87 11.17
C PHE A 314 -4.36 14.97 10.99
N ILE A 315 -3.16 15.54 10.91
CA ILE A 315 -1.92 14.76 10.74
C ILE A 315 -1.59 13.96 12.01
N THR A 316 -1.88 14.52 13.19
CA THR A 316 -1.70 13.81 14.46
C THR A 316 -2.58 12.57 14.50
N ARG A 317 -3.86 12.70 14.13
CA ARG A 317 -4.79 11.58 14.02
C ARG A 317 -4.32 10.54 12.99
N LEU A 318 -3.86 10.95 11.80
CA LEU A 318 -3.28 10.03 10.81
C LEU A 318 -2.12 9.21 11.43
N ALA A 319 -1.20 9.87 12.12
CA ALA A 319 -0.05 9.21 12.73
C ALA A 319 -0.46 8.27 13.88
N GLU A 320 -1.42 8.66 14.72
CA GLU A 320 -1.95 7.85 15.81
C GLU A 320 -2.64 6.57 15.32
N HIS A 321 -3.27 6.64 14.15
CA HIS A 321 -3.95 5.51 13.49
C HIS A 321 -3.03 4.73 12.55
N ASN A 322 -1.71 4.95 12.63
CA ASN A 322 -0.71 4.19 11.87
C ASN A 322 -0.93 4.27 10.34
N PHE A 323 -1.31 5.46 9.85
CA PHE A 323 -1.47 5.74 8.43
C PHE A 323 -0.22 5.35 7.63
N GLN A 324 -0.40 4.65 6.51
CA GLN A 324 0.71 4.11 5.71
C GLN A 324 0.26 3.68 4.31
N ASN A 325 1.21 3.37 3.43
CA ASN A 325 0.97 2.95 2.04
C ASN A 325 0.28 4.04 1.20
N ARG A 326 0.80 5.27 1.23
CA ARG A 326 0.14 6.43 0.63
C ARG A 326 1.13 7.28 -0.14
N THR A 327 0.66 7.86 -1.25
CA THR A 327 1.40 8.87 -2.00
C THR A 327 0.89 10.25 -1.58
N VAL A 328 1.78 11.12 -1.12
CA VAL A 328 1.42 12.40 -0.50
C VAL A 328 2.03 13.59 -1.24
N GLY A 329 1.17 14.52 -1.66
CA GLY A 329 1.52 15.84 -2.20
C GLY A 329 1.34 16.95 -1.17
N LEU A 330 2.16 18.00 -1.24
CA LEU A 330 2.13 19.11 -0.28
C LEU A 330 1.95 20.46 -0.96
N ILE A 331 1.03 21.26 -0.43
CA ILE A 331 0.90 22.69 -0.73
C ILE A 331 1.19 23.47 0.55
N GLU A 332 2.22 24.31 0.52
CA GLU A 332 2.49 25.27 1.59
C GLU A 332 2.15 26.69 1.17
N ASN A 333 1.52 27.45 2.07
CA ASN A 333 1.35 28.90 1.93
C ASN A 333 2.08 29.63 3.08
N GLY A 334 2.73 30.75 2.78
CA GLY A 334 3.36 31.62 3.78
C GLY A 334 3.69 32.98 3.17
N SER A 335 4.09 33.96 3.99
CA SER A 335 4.37 35.32 3.49
C SER A 335 5.83 35.76 3.61
N TRP A 336 6.57 35.28 4.63
CA TRP A 336 7.98 35.67 4.84
C TRP A 336 8.89 34.50 5.27
N ALA A 337 8.33 33.43 5.84
CA ALA A 337 9.10 32.25 6.25
C ALA A 337 8.21 30.99 6.20
N PRO A 338 7.86 30.48 5.00
CA PRO A 338 7.06 29.27 4.87
C PRO A 338 7.82 28.06 5.42
N LEU A 339 7.17 27.32 6.32
CA LEU A 339 7.70 26.11 6.98
C LEU A 339 6.70 24.93 6.93
N ALA A 340 5.47 25.18 6.48
CA ALA A 340 4.40 24.20 6.55
C ALA A 340 4.74 22.86 5.90
N ALA A 341 5.36 22.84 4.71
CA ALA A 341 5.71 21.58 4.06
C ALA A 341 6.71 20.76 4.87
N LYS A 342 7.72 21.42 5.47
CA LYS A 342 8.70 20.78 6.34
C LYS A 342 8.04 20.17 7.58
N VAL A 343 7.16 20.94 8.24
CA VAL A 343 6.47 20.51 9.47
C VAL A 343 5.54 19.33 9.18
N MET A 344 4.77 19.36 8.07
CA MET A 344 3.91 18.23 7.68
C MET A 344 4.72 16.96 7.40
N LYS A 345 5.87 17.06 6.72
CA LYS A 345 6.78 15.91 6.50
C LYS A 345 7.31 15.32 7.81
N GLU A 346 7.71 16.19 8.74
CA GLU A 346 8.22 15.78 10.04
C GLU A 346 7.16 15.05 10.87
N MET A 347 5.93 15.57 10.91
CA MET A 347 4.82 14.93 11.62
C MET A 347 4.45 13.56 11.05
N LEU A 348 4.50 13.41 9.72
CA LEU A 348 4.27 12.13 9.04
C LEU A 348 5.49 11.19 9.02
N SER A 349 6.65 11.58 9.59
CA SER A 349 7.86 10.75 9.57
C SER A 349 7.72 9.41 10.31
N LYS A 350 6.76 9.31 11.24
CA LYS A 350 6.42 8.09 11.97
C LYS A 350 5.52 7.14 11.15
N CYS A 351 4.88 7.64 10.10
CA CYS A 351 4.04 6.86 9.20
C CYS A 351 4.92 6.05 8.25
N LYS A 352 4.56 4.79 8.00
CA LYS A 352 5.35 3.88 7.17
C LYS A 352 4.96 4.02 5.70
N LYS A 353 5.91 3.77 4.78
CA LYS A 353 5.63 3.66 3.35
C LYS A 353 4.84 4.86 2.78
N ILE A 354 5.24 6.06 3.19
CA ILE A 354 4.76 7.32 2.60
C ILE A 354 5.67 7.67 1.43
N ASN A 355 5.10 7.71 0.24
CA ASN A 355 5.78 8.15 -0.97
C ASN A 355 5.52 9.64 -1.17
N TRP A 356 6.55 10.47 -1.06
CA TRP A 356 6.43 11.90 -1.30
C TRP A 356 6.53 12.21 -2.79
N LEU A 357 5.69 13.12 -3.28
CA LEU A 357 5.87 13.68 -4.62
C LEU A 357 7.20 14.45 -4.72
N ASN A 358 7.74 14.51 -5.93
CA ASN A 358 8.90 15.36 -6.21
C ASN A 358 8.48 16.84 -6.18
N THR A 359 7.29 17.15 -6.71
CA THR A 359 6.74 18.51 -6.69
C THR A 359 6.13 18.87 -5.33
N THR A 360 6.52 20.04 -4.81
CA THR A 360 5.84 20.72 -3.71
C THR A 360 5.35 22.08 -4.21
N VAL A 361 4.07 22.41 -3.99
CA VAL A 361 3.52 23.71 -4.38
C VAL A 361 3.79 24.71 -3.28
N LYS A 362 4.49 25.80 -3.61
CA LYS A 362 4.85 26.85 -2.67
C LYS A 362 4.19 28.17 -3.03
N ILE A 363 3.29 28.63 -2.17
CA ILE A 363 2.53 29.85 -2.34
C ILE A 363 3.09 30.93 -1.42
N MET A 364 3.42 32.09 -2.00
CA MET A 364 3.82 33.28 -1.25
C MET A 364 2.65 34.25 -1.16
N SER A 365 1.87 34.14 -0.08
CA SER A 365 0.61 34.85 0.21
C SER A 365 -0.53 34.52 -0.78
N ALA A 366 -0.37 34.85 -2.06
CA ALA A 366 -1.37 34.69 -3.11
C ALA A 366 -0.89 33.78 -4.26
N VAL A 367 -1.85 33.14 -4.93
CA VAL A 367 -1.61 32.29 -6.11
C VAL A 367 -1.08 33.16 -7.27
N ASN A 368 -0.07 32.67 -7.97
CA ASN A 368 0.58 33.30 -9.12
C ASN A 368 0.88 32.25 -10.21
N GLU A 369 1.52 32.65 -11.30
CA GLU A 369 1.74 31.75 -12.44
C GLU A 369 2.72 30.61 -12.13
N GLU A 370 3.73 30.86 -11.29
CA GLU A 370 4.70 29.85 -10.90
C GLU A 370 4.04 28.72 -10.11
N ASN A 371 3.25 29.05 -9.08
CA ASN A 371 2.54 28.01 -8.33
C ASN A 371 1.39 27.36 -9.13
N ARG A 372 0.87 27.98 -10.20
CA ARG A 372 0.00 27.29 -11.16
C ARG A 372 0.72 26.19 -11.95
N ARG A 373 1.97 26.42 -12.36
CA ARG A 373 2.82 25.41 -13.00
C ARG A 373 3.16 24.27 -12.05
N GLN A 374 3.46 24.60 -10.78
CA GLN A 374 3.69 23.59 -9.75
C GLN A 374 2.43 22.73 -9.52
N MET A 375 1.23 23.33 -9.53
CA MET A 375 -0.02 22.56 -9.44
C MET A 375 -0.23 21.67 -10.68
N GLU A 376 0.17 22.10 -11.88
CA GLU A 376 0.14 21.25 -13.08
C GLU A 376 1.07 20.04 -12.93
N ALA A 377 2.32 20.27 -12.55
CA ALA A 377 3.30 19.20 -12.35
C ALA A 377 2.88 18.20 -11.25
N MET A 378 2.32 18.70 -10.14
CA MET A 378 1.73 17.84 -9.11
C MET A 378 0.55 17.01 -9.64
N ALA A 379 -0.29 17.60 -10.49
CA ALA A 379 -1.39 16.90 -11.13
C ALA A 379 -0.92 15.83 -12.11
N ASP A 380 0.16 16.08 -12.86
CA ASP A 380 0.81 15.08 -13.71
C ASP A 380 1.35 13.90 -12.90
N GLU A 381 2.07 14.17 -11.79
CA GLU A 381 2.62 13.12 -10.94
C GLU A 381 1.52 12.25 -10.32
N LEU A 382 0.46 12.87 -9.77
CA LEU A 382 -0.62 12.11 -9.11
C LEU A 382 -1.60 11.44 -10.08
N CYS A 383 -1.73 11.94 -11.30
CA CYS A 383 -2.65 11.38 -12.29
C CYS A 383 -1.95 10.55 -13.36
N GLN A 384 -0.65 10.29 -13.26
CA GLN A 384 0.13 9.58 -14.29
C GLN A 384 -0.55 8.29 -14.77
N GLU A 385 -1.00 7.44 -13.84
CA GLU A 385 -1.70 6.20 -14.17
C GLU A 385 -3.11 6.42 -14.76
N TYR A 386 -3.82 7.47 -14.35
CA TYR A 386 -5.14 7.81 -14.88
C TYR A 386 -5.02 8.31 -16.32
N ILE A 387 -4.01 9.14 -16.60
CA ILE A 387 -3.66 9.61 -17.93
C ILE A 387 -3.28 8.42 -18.82
N ALA A 388 -2.42 7.52 -18.33
CA ALA A 388 -1.97 6.35 -19.09
C ALA A 388 -3.09 5.35 -19.41
N LYS A 389 -4.11 5.25 -18.55
CA LYS A 389 -5.31 4.41 -18.76
C LYS A 389 -6.37 5.09 -19.63
N SER A 390 -6.31 6.40 -19.81
CA SER A 390 -7.31 7.16 -20.56
C SER A 390 -7.16 6.96 -22.07
N ASP A 391 -8.27 6.70 -22.77
CA ASP A 391 -8.27 6.58 -24.22
C ASP A 391 -7.86 7.87 -24.94
N ASP A 392 -8.16 9.01 -24.35
CA ASP A 392 -7.97 10.34 -24.94
C ASP A 392 -6.66 11.01 -24.50
N LEU A 393 -6.24 10.78 -23.24
CA LEU A 393 -5.08 11.47 -22.65
C LEU A 393 -3.78 10.67 -22.79
N ALA A 394 -3.83 9.36 -23.02
CA ALA A 394 -2.64 8.53 -23.06
C ALA A 394 -1.73 8.88 -24.25
N ASN A 395 -0.43 9.00 -24.00
CA ASN A 395 0.56 9.01 -25.07
C ASN A 395 0.75 7.58 -25.61
N LYS A 396 0.00 7.24 -26.67
CA LYS A 396 0.03 5.91 -27.30
C LYS A 396 1.33 5.62 -28.09
N ASN A 397 2.27 6.56 -28.16
CA ASN A 397 3.53 6.46 -28.90
C ASN A 397 4.78 6.56 -28.02
N ASP A 398 4.66 6.43 -26.69
CA ASP A 398 5.82 6.41 -25.80
C ASP A 398 6.56 5.07 -25.88
N MET A 399 7.56 4.99 -26.75
CA MET A 399 8.39 3.80 -26.93
C MET A 399 9.33 3.50 -25.76
N THR A 400 9.42 4.39 -24.75
CA THR A 400 10.12 4.04 -23.50
C THR A 400 9.44 2.88 -22.77
N ALA A 401 8.19 2.54 -23.11
CA ALA A 401 7.52 1.32 -22.69
C ALA A 401 8.35 0.05 -23.00
N LEU A 402 9.07 0.01 -24.13
CA LEU A 402 9.93 -1.12 -24.48
C LEU A 402 11.10 -1.30 -23.50
N PHE A 403 11.56 -0.21 -22.87
CA PHE A 403 12.61 -0.27 -21.84
C PHE A 403 12.11 -0.82 -20.50
N ARG A 404 10.80 -1.09 -20.37
CA ARG A 404 10.22 -1.77 -19.21
C ARG A 404 10.28 -3.28 -19.32
N ILE A 405 10.61 -3.82 -20.50
CA ILE A 405 10.91 -5.25 -20.64
C ILE A 405 12.22 -5.55 -19.91
N GLY A 406 12.20 -6.55 -19.04
CA GLY A 406 13.37 -6.93 -18.24
C GLY A 406 14.47 -7.56 -19.10
N TYR A 407 15.63 -6.91 -19.14
CA TYR A 407 16.82 -7.40 -19.84
C TYR A 407 18.05 -7.30 -18.94
N GLY A 408 18.85 -8.36 -18.89
CA GLY A 408 20.21 -8.31 -18.34
C GLY A 408 21.17 -7.59 -19.29
N LEU A 409 22.38 -7.33 -18.81
CA LEU A 409 23.50 -6.86 -19.61
C LEU A 409 24.59 -7.93 -19.64
N TYR A 410 25.10 -8.20 -20.82
CA TYR A 410 25.98 -9.31 -21.09
C TYR A 410 27.17 -8.87 -21.94
N VAL A 411 28.33 -9.50 -21.74
CA VAL A 411 29.42 -9.48 -22.73
C VAL A 411 29.36 -10.78 -23.53
N VAL A 412 29.14 -10.67 -24.84
CA VAL A 412 29.24 -11.81 -25.75
C VAL A 412 30.64 -11.85 -26.35
N THR A 413 31.34 -12.97 -26.18
CA THR A 413 32.69 -13.17 -26.71
C THR A 413 32.70 -14.13 -27.89
N SER A 414 33.65 -13.90 -28.80
CA SER A 414 33.80 -14.59 -30.08
C SER A 414 35.26 -14.50 -30.53
N ASN A 415 35.73 -15.43 -31.37
CA ASN A 415 37.07 -15.43 -31.92
C ASN A 415 37.02 -15.81 -33.41
N ASP A 416 37.69 -15.04 -34.27
CA ASP A 416 37.68 -15.21 -35.74
C ASP A 416 38.75 -16.20 -36.25
N GLY A 417 39.41 -16.91 -35.34
CA GLY A 417 40.58 -17.76 -35.59
C GLY A 417 41.92 -17.02 -35.49
N LYS A 418 41.91 -15.69 -35.30
CA LYS A 418 43.12 -14.85 -35.19
C LYS A 418 43.15 -14.03 -33.92
N LYS A 419 42.00 -13.51 -33.48
CA LYS A 419 41.91 -12.66 -32.28
C LYS A 419 40.58 -12.84 -31.54
N ASP A 420 40.67 -12.64 -30.23
CA ASP A 420 39.50 -12.55 -29.36
C ASP A 420 38.77 -11.21 -29.52
N ASN A 421 37.46 -11.26 -29.37
CA ASN A 421 36.60 -10.10 -29.46
C ASN A 421 35.40 -10.24 -28.52
N GLY A 422 34.87 -9.10 -28.06
CA GLY A 422 33.69 -9.03 -27.20
C GLY A 422 32.78 -7.88 -27.59
N LEU A 423 31.48 -7.98 -27.29
CA LEU A 423 30.55 -6.86 -27.34
C LEU A 423 29.57 -6.87 -26.16
N ILE A 424 29.02 -5.70 -25.84
CA ILE A 424 27.86 -5.61 -24.95
C ILE A 424 26.58 -5.99 -25.70
N VAL A 425 25.77 -6.85 -25.09
CA VAL A 425 24.43 -7.25 -25.56
C VAL A 425 23.45 -7.14 -24.39
N ASN A 426 22.21 -6.75 -24.64
CA ASN A 426 21.11 -6.78 -23.67
C ASN A 426 20.01 -7.78 -24.05
N THR A 427 19.93 -8.18 -25.31
CA THR A 427 18.96 -9.14 -25.84
C THR A 427 19.48 -10.57 -25.79
N VAL A 428 19.50 -11.15 -24.59
CA VAL A 428 19.72 -12.59 -24.35
C VAL A 428 18.51 -13.16 -23.61
N THR A 429 18.02 -14.32 -24.03
CA THR A 429 16.86 -14.97 -23.41
C THR A 429 16.99 -16.49 -23.46
N GLN A 430 16.70 -17.17 -22.36
CA GLN A 430 16.56 -18.63 -22.35
C GLN A 430 15.25 -19.00 -23.06
N LEU A 431 15.33 -19.88 -24.05
CA LEU A 431 14.18 -20.33 -24.84
C LEU A 431 13.55 -21.60 -24.28
N THR A 432 14.37 -22.56 -23.85
CA THR A 432 13.93 -23.85 -23.30
C THR A 432 14.91 -24.33 -22.23
N ASP A 433 14.44 -25.11 -21.27
CA ASP A 433 15.23 -25.78 -20.23
C ASP A 433 15.52 -27.26 -20.54
N ASN A 434 14.74 -27.90 -21.42
CA ASN A 434 15.01 -29.24 -21.92
C ASN A 434 14.68 -29.39 -23.42
N PRO A 435 15.68 -29.38 -24.32
CA PRO A 435 17.11 -29.11 -24.06
C PRO A 435 17.36 -27.64 -23.71
N TYR A 436 18.46 -27.33 -23.02
CA TYR A 436 18.85 -25.94 -22.75
C TYR A 436 19.13 -25.17 -24.04
N ARG A 437 18.34 -24.13 -24.33
CA ARG A 437 18.54 -23.24 -25.47
C ARG A 437 18.52 -21.78 -25.08
N VAL A 438 19.37 -20.99 -25.72
CA VAL A 438 19.49 -19.54 -25.51
C VAL A 438 19.41 -18.82 -26.85
N ALA A 439 18.64 -17.73 -26.91
CA ALA A 439 18.67 -16.77 -28.01
C ALA A 439 19.59 -15.60 -27.67
N VAL A 440 20.41 -15.18 -28.63
CA VAL A 440 21.25 -13.98 -28.54
C VAL A 440 21.02 -13.14 -29.79
N ASN A 441 20.51 -11.92 -29.63
CA ASN A 441 20.32 -11.00 -30.75
C ASN A 441 21.49 -10.02 -30.84
N ILE A 442 22.11 -9.93 -32.03
CA ILE A 442 23.27 -9.10 -32.28
C ILE A 442 23.03 -8.24 -33.51
N ASN A 443 23.29 -6.93 -33.40
CA ASN A 443 23.23 -6.01 -34.52
C ASN A 443 24.22 -6.43 -35.62
N LYS A 444 23.76 -6.49 -36.87
CA LYS A 444 24.56 -6.94 -38.02
C LYS A 444 25.77 -6.06 -38.32
N ALA A 445 25.79 -4.81 -37.85
CA ALA A 445 26.95 -3.93 -37.99
C ALA A 445 28.13 -4.33 -37.07
N ASN A 446 27.85 -5.03 -35.97
CA ASN A 446 28.89 -5.42 -35.01
C ASN A 446 29.81 -6.49 -35.57
N TYR A 447 31.10 -6.38 -35.25
CA TYR A 447 32.10 -7.35 -35.72
C TYR A 447 31.76 -8.78 -35.30
N SER A 448 31.35 -8.94 -34.04
CA SER A 448 31.03 -10.25 -33.49
C SER A 448 29.86 -10.94 -34.19
N HIS A 449 28.92 -10.20 -34.79
CA HIS A 449 27.83 -10.83 -35.57
C HIS A 449 28.40 -11.66 -36.71
N HIS A 450 29.31 -11.08 -37.51
CA HIS A 450 29.94 -11.79 -38.62
C HIS A 450 30.83 -12.94 -38.14
N VAL A 451 31.59 -12.73 -37.06
CA VAL A 451 32.47 -13.76 -36.49
C VAL A 451 31.63 -14.97 -36.05
N ILE A 452 30.56 -14.74 -35.29
CA ILE A 452 29.68 -15.79 -34.78
C ILE A 452 28.93 -16.48 -35.93
N GLN A 453 28.50 -15.73 -36.95
CA GLN A 453 27.87 -16.31 -38.13
C GLN A 453 28.82 -17.23 -38.90
N GLN A 454 30.13 -16.94 -38.89
CA GLN A 454 31.15 -17.77 -39.51
C GLN A 454 31.55 -18.99 -38.65
N THR A 455 31.70 -18.81 -37.33
CA THR A 455 32.27 -19.83 -36.44
C THR A 455 31.22 -20.74 -35.82
N GLY A 456 29.98 -20.27 -35.70
CA GLY A 456 28.89 -21.00 -35.06
C GLY A 456 29.05 -21.19 -33.56
N ILE A 457 29.96 -20.46 -32.89
CA ILE A 457 30.16 -20.54 -31.44
C ILE A 457 30.31 -19.14 -30.81
N MET A 458 29.86 -19.00 -29.56
CA MET A 458 30.03 -17.78 -28.75
C MET A 458 30.02 -18.12 -27.26
N ASN A 459 30.49 -17.21 -26.39
CA ASN A 459 30.12 -17.25 -24.97
C ASN A 459 29.24 -16.06 -24.61
N VAL A 460 28.35 -16.25 -23.65
CA VAL A 460 27.60 -15.18 -22.97
C VAL A 460 28.14 -15.04 -21.55
N ASN A 461 28.57 -13.84 -21.18
CA ASN A 461 29.05 -13.50 -19.85
C ASN A 461 28.02 -12.57 -19.18
N CYS A 462 27.37 -13.02 -18.11
CA CYS A 462 26.37 -12.25 -17.37
C CYS A 462 27.07 -11.22 -16.48
N LEU A 463 26.96 -9.94 -16.82
CA LEU A 463 27.59 -8.88 -16.01
C LEU A 463 26.89 -8.76 -14.66
N SER A 464 27.66 -8.71 -13.58
CA SER A 464 27.15 -8.47 -12.23
C SER A 464 27.00 -6.98 -11.94
N THR A 465 26.20 -6.61 -10.94
CA THR A 465 25.91 -5.19 -10.58
C THR A 465 27.12 -4.37 -10.12
N ASP A 466 28.26 -5.02 -9.85
CA ASP A 466 29.55 -4.39 -9.53
C ASP A 466 30.40 -4.05 -10.76
N ALA A 467 29.96 -4.40 -11.98
CA ALA A 467 30.69 -4.07 -13.20
C ALA A 467 30.82 -2.55 -13.39
N PRO A 468 32.05 -2.00 -13.42
CA PRO A 468 32.25 -0.56 -13.59
C PRO A 468 31.93 -0.11 -15.02
N PHE A 469 31.70 1.20 -15.19
CA PHE A 469 31.45 1.80 -16.51
C PHE A 469 32.55 1.48 -17.54
N SER A 470 33.79 1.29 -17.10
CA SER A 470 34.92 0.93 -17.96
C SER A 470 34.74 -0.38 -18.72
N VAL A 471 33.95 -1.34 -18.20
CA VAL A 471 33.59 -2.57 -18.93
C VAL A 471 32.77 -2.22 -20.18
N PHE A 472 31.85 -1.26 -20.06
CA PHE A 472 31.03 -0.78 -21.18
C PHE A 472 31.85 0.06 -22.16
N GLU A 473 32.81 0.85 -21.67
CA GLU A 473 33.75 1.56 -22.55
C GLU A 473 34.59 0.60 -23.40
N GLN A 474 35.07 -0.49 -22.78
CA GLN A 474 35.91 -1.48 -23.43
C GLN A 474 35.14 -2.33 -24.45
N PHE A 475 33.97 -2.86 -24.07
CA PHE A 475 33.24 -3.81 -24.93
C PHE A 475 32.13 -3.17 -25.75
N GLY A 476 31.58 -2.02 -25.33
CA GLY A 476 30.43 -1.36 -25.96
C GLY A 476 30.79 -0.18 -26.89
N PHE A 477 31.85 0.58 -26.62
CA PHE A 477 32.18 1.81 -27.37
C PHE A 477 33.35 1.67 -28.36
N GLN A 478 33.91 0.46 -28.48
CA GLN A 478 35.03 0.18 -29.38
C GLN A 478 34.64 -0.89 -30.40
N SER A 479 35.17 -0.79 -31.61
CA SER A 479 34.98 -1.80 -32.65
C SER A 479 36.07 -2.87 -32.56
N GLY A 480 35.66 -4.14 -32.48
CA GLY A 480 36.59 -5.27 -32.53
C GLY A 480 37.36 -5.38 -33.85
N ARG A 481 36.95 -4.65 -34.90
CA ARG A 481 37.69 -4.60 -36.17
C ARG A 481 39.03 -3.89 -36.00
N SER A 482 39.05 -2.78 -35.26
CA SER A 482 40.20 -1.87 -35.14
C SER A 482 40.95 -2.01 -33.81
N THR A 483 40.31 -2.54 -32.77
CA THR A 483 40.88 -2.54 -31.42
C THR A 483 40.92 -3.94 -30.82
N ASP A 484 42.03 -4.28 -30.18
CA ASP A 484 42.12 -5.45 -29.31
C ASP A 484 41.49 -5.10 -27.95
N LYS A 485 40.28 -5.64 -27.73
CA LYS A 485 39.49 -5.39 -26.53
C LYS A 485 39.96 -6.19 -25.32
N PHE A 486 40.90 -7.12 -25.46
CA PHE A 486 41.43 -7.92 -24.36
C PHE A 486 42.90 -7.58 -24.05
N ALA A 487 43.47 -6.61 -24.75
CA ALA A 487 44.83 -6.13 -24.50
C ALA A 487 45.02 -5.76 -23.02
N GLY A 488 46.03 -6.37 -22.38
CA GLY A 488 46.38 -6.15 -20.98
C GLY A 488 45.43 -6.77 -19.95
N GLN A 489 44.46 -7.58 -20.37
CA GLN A 489 43.55 -8.30 -19.47
C GLN A 489 44.05 -9.72 -19.19
N LYS A 490 43.69 -10.24 -18.01
CA LYS A 490 43.80 -11.68 -17.74
C LYS A 490 42.69 -12.40 -18.51
N VAL A 491 43.05 -13.36 -19.35
CA VAL A 491 42.11 -14.14 -20.16
C VAL A 491 41.96 -15.55 -19.62
N ASN A 492 40.72 -16.01 -19.49
CA ASN A 492 40.37 -17.40 -19.18
C ASN A 492 39.62 -17.98 -20.38
N HIS A 493 39.83 -19.26 -20.69
CA HIS A 493 39.20 -19.92 -21.84
C HIS A 493 38.21 -21.00 -21.37
N SER A 494 37.08 -21.07 -22.05
CA SER A 494 36.07 -22.12 -21.93
C SER A 494 36.36 -23.32 -22.83
N ASP A 495 35.55 -24.37 -22.74
CA ASP A 495 35.79 -25.62 -23.45
C ASP A 495 35.66 -25.48 -24.98
N ASN A 496 34.90 -24.48 -25.46
CA ASN A 496 34.82 -24.12 -26.88
C ASN A 496 35.99 -23.25 -27.38
N GLY A 497 36.99 -22.98 -26.53
CA GLY A 497 38.18 -22.21 -26.87
C GLY A 497 38.00 -20.70 -26.91
N LEU A 498 36.86 -20.17 -26.48
CA LEU A 498 36.59 -18.73 -26.43
C LEU A 498 36.92 -18.14 -25.06
N VAL A 499 37.27 -16.85 -25.02
CA VAL A 499 37.51 -16.15 -23.76
C VAL A 499 36.20 -15.94 -22.97
N PHE A 500 36.24 -16.11 -21.65
CA PHE A 500 35.22 -15.59 -20.73
C PHE A 500 35.87 -14.63 -19.72
N LEU A 501 35.08 -13.71 -19.18
CA LEU A 501 35.58 -12.64 -18.31
C LEU A 501 36.02 -13.19 -16.94
N ASP A 502 37.16 -12.72 -16.42
CA ASP A 502 37.68 -13.11 -15.10
C ASP A 502 36.95 -12.44 -13.93
N LYS A 503 36.39 -11.25 -14.16
CA LYS A 503 35.76 -10.40 -13.14
C LYS A 503 34.48 -9.75 -13.66
N TYR A 504 33.69 -9.21 -12.74
CA TYR A 504 32.47 -8.46 -13.02
C TYR A 504 31.39 -9.27 -13.72
N ILE A 505 31.40 -10.59 -13.50
CA ILE A 505 30.40 -11.51 -13.97
C ILE A 505 29.92 -12.41 -12.84
N ASN A 506 28.65 -12.78 -12.85
CA ASN A 506 28.09 -13.76 -11.91
C ASN A 506 27.92 -15.14 -12.55
N ALA A 507 27.92 -15.24 -13.87
CA ALA A 507 27.86 -16.49 -14.61
C ALA A 507 28.41 -16.32 -16.03
N PHE A 508 28.80 -17.43 -16.66
CA PHE A 508 28.98 -17.48 -18.11
C PHE A 508 28.47 -18.81 -18.70
N MET A 509 28.15 -18.80 -19.99
CA MET A 509 27.74 -19.97 -20.76
C MET A 509 28.47 -20.03 -22.10
N SER A 510 28.95 -21.22 -22.47
CA SER A 510 29.44 -21.53 -23.82
C SER A 510 28.28 -22.00 -24.69
N LEU A 511 28.15 -21.42 -25.87
CA LEU A 511 27.03 -21.61 -26.77
C LEU A 511 27.48 -22.10 -28.14
N LYS A 512 26.71 -23.02 -28.71
CA LYS A 512 26.83 -23.46 -30.10
C LYS A 512 25.58 -23.06 -30.88
N VAL A 513 25.75 -22.38 -32.00
CA VAL A 513 24.67 -21.91 -32.87
C VAL A 513 24.04 -23.11 -33.58
N GLU A 514 22.73 -23.28 -33.39
CA GLU A 514 21.92 -24.32 -34.03
C GLU A 514 21.03 -23.74 -35.14
N ASN A 515 20.58 -22.49 -35.00
CA ASN A 515 19.75 -21.81 -35.99
C ASN A 515 20.00 -20.30 -36.00
N TYR A 516 19.68 -19.65 -37.10
CA TYR A 516 19.79 -18.22 -37.31
C TYR A 516 18.50 -17.66 -37.89
N VAL A 517 17.99 -16.57 -37.29
CA VAL A 517 16.81 -15.86 -37.79
C VAL A 517 17.17 -14.41 -38.08
N ASP A 518 16.82 -13.94 -39.27
CA ASP A 518 17.02 -12.55 -39.68
C ASP A 518 15.86 -11.67 -39.16
N LEU A 519 16.18 -10.63 -38.38
CA LEU A 519 15.23 -9.67 -37.82
C LEU A 519 15.43 -8.25 -38.40
N GLY A 520 16.01 -8.13 -39.60
CA GLY A 520 16.30 -6.84 -40.23
C GLY A 520 17.66 -6.30 -39.78
N THR A 521 17.68 -5.39 -38.80
CA THR A 521 18.94 -4.78 -38.30
C THR A 521 19.75 -5.72 -37.40
N HIS A 522 19.10 -6.73 -36.83
CA HIS A 522 19.72 -7.72 -35.94
C HIS A 522 19.57 -9.13 -36.52
N GLY A 523 20.51 -10.02 -36.15
CA GLY A 523 20.36 -11.45 -36.31
C GLY A 523 20.16 -12.11 -34.95
N MET A 524 19.19 -13.03 -34.86
CA MET A 524 18.97 -13.87 -33.68
C MET A 524 19.67 -15.21 -33.87
N PHE A 525 20.63 -15.50 -33.00
CA PHE A 525 21.29 -16.80 -32.92
C PHE A 525 20.57 -17.65 -31.87
N ILE A 526 20.02 -18.79 -32.29
CA ILE A 526 19.44 -19.79 -31.38
C ILE A 526 20.51 -20.84 -31.13
N CYS A 527 20.91 -20.98 -29.87
CA CYS A 527 22.06 -21.78 -29.50
C CYS A 527 21.68 -22.89 -28.52
N SER A 528 22.38 -24.03 -28.62
CA SER A 528 22.47 -25.02 -27.55
C SER A 528 23.53 -24.58 -26.53
N VAL A 529 23.30 -24.87 -25.25
CA VAL A 529 24.27 -24.61 -24.18
C VAL A 529 25.19 -25.82 -24.08
N THR A 530 26.50 -25.63 -24.28
CA THR A 530 27.50 -26.70 -24.19
C THR A 530 28.23 -26.69 -22.86
N GLU A 531 28.25 -25.56 -22.17
CA GLU A 531 28.90 -25.37 -20.88
C GLU A 531 28.24 -24.20 -20.14
N ALA A 532 28.14 -24.27 -18.81
CA ALA A 532 27.70 -23.15 -17.98
C ALA A 532 28.41 -23.19 -16.63
N ARG A 533 28.81 -22.01 -16.13
CA ARG A 533 29.44 -21.88 -14.79
C ARG A 533 28.84 -20.69 -14.04
N VAL A 534 28.54 -20.90 -12.77
CA VAL A 534 28.23 -19.83 -11.81
C VAL A 534 29.54 -19.33 -11.21
N MET A 535 29.75 -18.02 -11.25
CA MET A 535 30.98 -17.33 -10.86
C MET A 535 30.83 -16.58 -9.53
N SER A 536 29.62 -16.10 -9.20
CA SER A 536 29.31 -15.47 -7.92
C SER A 536 27.80 -15.40 -7.66
N ASP A 537 27.40 -15.11 -6.42
CA ASP A 537 26.01 -14.88 -6.01
C ASP A 537 25.56 -13.40 -6.20
N GLN A 538 26.36 -12.58 -6.89
CA GLN A 538 25.98 -11.19 -7.18
C GLN A 538 24.84 -11.14 -8.19
N ASP A 539 23.96 -10.14 -8.07
CA ASP A 539 22.85 -9.95 -9.00
C ASP A 539 23.34 -9.63 -10.43
N THR A 540 22.62 -10.12 -11.43
CA THR A 540 22.87 -9.75 -12.83
C THR A 540 22.49 -8.30 -13.03
N MET A 541 23.38 -7.50 -13.61
CA MET A 541 23.10 -6.13 -13.99
C MET A 541 21.98 -6.09 -15.03
N THR A 542 20.87 -5.45 -14.68
CA THR A 542 19.80 -5.16 -15.63
C THR A 542 20.09 -3.88 -16.39
N TYR A 543 19.50 -3.72 -17.57
CA TYR A 543 19.59 -2.47 -18.32
C TYR A 543 19.08 -1.26 -17.51
N THR A 544 18.02 -1.46 -16.71
CA THR A 544 17.49 -0.43 -15.81
C THR A 544 18.49 -0.06 -14.71
N TYR A 545 19.16 -1.05 -14.10
CA TYR A 545 20.18 -0.78 -13.09
C TYR A 545 21.35 0.02 -13.67
N TYR A 546 21.82 -0.38 -14.86
CA TYR A 546 22.88 0.33 -15.57
C TYR A 546 22.54 1.81 -15.81
N GLN A 547 21.34 2.11 -16.34
CA GLN A 547 20.90 3.48 -16.62
C GLN A 547 20.84 4.35 -15.35
N LYS A 548 20.45 3.76 -14.21
CA LYS A 548 20.28 4.50 -12.95
C LYS A 548 21.58 4.69 -12.17
N HIS A 549 22.48 3.70 -12.20
CA HIS A 549 23.57 3.59 -11.22
C HIS A 549 24.97 3.51 -11.84
N VAL A 550 25.11 3.06 -13.09
CA VAL A 550 26.43 2.79 -13.70
C VAL A 550 26.76 3.77 -14.81
N LYS A 551 25.79 4.09 -15.67
CA LYS A 551 25.97 5.07 -16.74
C LYS A 551 26.21 6.45 -16.11
N PRO A 552 27.33 7.13 -16.44
CA PRO A 552 27.60 8.48 -15.97
C PRO A 552 26.45 9.40 -16.38
N LYS A 553 25.92 10.15 -15.40
CA LYS A 553 24.96 11.21 -15.68
C LYS A 553 25.72 12.39 -16.31
N PRO A 554 25.20 12.99 -17.39
CA PRO A 554 25.81 14.17 -17.95
C PRO A 554 25.83 15.31 -16.92
N GLN A 555 26.99 15.97 -16.74
CA GLN A 555 27.12 17.14 -15.87
C GLN A 555 26.78 18.40 -16.66
N THR A 556 25.49 18.66 -16.86
CA THR A 556 24.98 19.77 -17.68
C THR A 556 24.83 21.08 -16.90
N GLU A 557 24.90 21.04 -15.57
CA GLU A 557 24.69 22.21 -14.70
C GLU A 557 25.74 23.30 -14.99
N GLY A 558 25.26 24.50 -15.38
CA GLY A 558 26.11 25.65 -15.71
C GLY A 558 26.79 25.59 -17.09
N LYS A 559 26.51 24.57 -17.92
CA LYS A 559 27.10 24.42 -19.26
C LYS A 559 26.10 24.79 -20.36
N LYS A 560 26.62 25.31 -21.47
CA LYS A 560 25.85 25.62 -22.68
C LYS A 560 26.37 24.80 -23.85
N GLY A 561 25.46 24.28 -24.67
CA GLY A 561 25.80 23.49 -25.86
C GLY A 561 24.95 22.24 -25.95
N TRP A 562 25.58 21.11 -26.28
CA TRP A 562 24.92 19.87 -26.66
C TRP A 562 25.49 18.69 -25.87
N VAL A 563 24.64 17.75 -25.48
CA VAL A 563 25.02 16.53 -24.77
C VAL A 563 24.73 15.30 -25.62
N CYS A 564 25.69 14.38 -25.69
CA CYS A 564 25.49 13.08 -26.34
C CYS A 564 24.60 12.18 -25.46
N LYS A 565 23.42 11.81 -25.96
CA LYS A 565 22.44 10.93 -25.29
C LYS A 565 23.01 9.54 -24.96
N VAL A 566 24.01 9.10 -25.73
CA VAL A 566 24.59 7.75 -25.60
C VAL A 566 25.57 7.67 -24.43
N CYS A 567 26.54 8.59 -24.33
CA CYS A 567 27.63 8.50 -23.34
C CYS A 567 27.77 9.73 -22.43
N GLY A 568 26.96 10.77 -22.62
CA GLY A 568 27.00 11.99 -21.81
C GLY A 568 28.13 12.97 -22.13
N TYR A 569 28.85 12.80 -23.24
CA TYR A 569 29.85 13.77 -23.69
C TYR A 569 29.19 15.12 -23.98
N ILE A 570 29.79 16.21 -23.51
CA ILE A 570 29.29 17.57 -23.71
C ILE A 570 30.15 18.27 -24.75
N TYR A 571 29.49 18.76 -25.80
CA TYR A 571 30.03 19.68 -26.78
C TYR A 571 29.57 21.10 -26.42
N GLU A 572 30.50 21.96 -26.03
CA GLU A 572 30.21 23.35 -25.70
C GLU A 572 30.35 24.22 -26.95
N GLY A 573 29.22 24.64 -27.52
CA GLY A 573 29.14 25.45 -28.73
C GLY A 573 27.69 25.86 -29.03
N ASP A 574 27.52 26.99 -29.74
CA ASP A 574 26.19 27.56 -30.01
C ASP A 574 25.37 26.71 -31.00
N GLU A 575 26.04 26.07 -31.97
CA GLU A 575 25.45 25.17 -32.96
C GLU A 575 26.21 23.83 -32.98
N LEU A 576 25.50 22.72 -33.18
CA LEU A 576 26.11 21.39 -33.31
C LEU A 576 26.56 21.16 -34.76
N PRO A 577 27.86 20.89 -35.03
CA PRO A 577 28.32 20.57 -36.37
C PRO A 577 27.63 19.32 -36.93
N GLU A 578 27.14 19.36 -38.18
CA GLU A 578 26.45 18.22 -38.82
C GLU A 578 27.34 16.97 -38.93
N ASP A 579 28.65 17.17 -39.02
CA ASP A 579 29.67 16.12 -39.14
C ASP A 579 30.29 15.71 -37.79
N ILE A 580 29.78 16.21 -36.66
CA ILE A 580 30.32 15.86 -35.34
C ILE A 580 30.22 14.36 -35.10
N ILE A 581 31.34 13.77 -34.69
CA ILE A 581 31.43 12.40 -34.20
C ILE A 581 31.83 12.49 -32.74
N CYS A 582 30.98 11.99 -31.85
CA CYS A 582 31.24 11.97 -30.42
C CYS A 582 32.63 11.33 -30.16
N PRO A 583 33.56 12.02 -29.48
CA PRO A 583 34.91 11.51 -29.31
C PRO A 583 34.95 10.23 -28.44
N LEU A 584 33.94 10.03 -27.58
CA LEU A 584 33.84 8.88 -26.68
C LEU A 584 33.16 7.68 -27.34
N CYS A 585 31.89 7.81 -27.77
CA CYS A 585 31.12 6.66 -28.29
C CYS A 585 31.11 6.54 -29.82
N LYS A 586 31.66 7.52 -30.55
CA LYS A 586 31.71 7.56 -32.03
C LYS A 586 30.35 7.67 -32.73
N HIS A 587 29.28 8.01 -32.00
CA HIS A 587 27.98 8.34 -32.58
C HIS A 587 27.98 9.74 -33.22
N GLY A 588 27.17 9.92 -34.26
CA GLY A 588 27.06 11.17 -35.02
C GLY A 588 26.15 12.23 -34.37
N ALA A 589 25.98 13.35 -35.05
CA ALA A 589 25.18 14.50 -34.60
C ALA A 589 23.76 14.15 -34.11
N VAL A 590 23.10 13.15 -34.72
CA VAL A 590 21.74 12.70 -34.37
C VAL A 590 21.56 12.24 -32.93
N ASP A 591 22.67 11.85 -32.28
CA ASP A 591 22.69 11.35 -30.90
C ASP A 591 23.03 12.44 -29.88
N PHE A 592 23.08 13.70 -30.31
CA PHE A 592 23.20 14.85 -29.41
C PHE A 592 21.84 15.54 -29.23
N GLU A 593 21.67 16.17 -28.07
CA GLU A 593 20.52 17.01 -27.74
C GLU A 593 20.98 18.31 -27.06
N PRO A 594 20.25 19.42 -27.19
CA PRO A 594 20.64 20.68 -26.59
C PRO A 594 20.55 20.60 -25.06
N ILE A 595 21.48 21.27 -24.37
CA ILE A 595 21.44 21.44 -22.92
C ILE A 595 20.45 22.58 -22.62
N GLU A 596 19.26 22.23 -22.15
CA GLU A 596 18.29 23.21 -21.64
C GLU A 596 18.79 23.77 -20.30
N GLY A 597 18.86 25.10 -20.21
CA GLY A 597 19.42 25.85 -19.08
C GLY A 597 18.42 26.24 -18.01
#